data_AF-A0AAW2WYS6-F1
#
_entry.id   AF-A0AAW2WYS6-F1
#
_cell.length_a   1.000
_cell.length_b   1.000
_cell.length_c   1.000
_cell.angle_alpha   90.00
_cell.angle_beta   90.00
_cell.angle_gamma   90.00
#
_symmetry.space_group_name_H-M   'P 1'
#
loop_
_entity.id
_entity.type
_entity.pdbx_description
1 polymer ?
#
loop_
_entity_poly.entity_id
_entity_poly.type
_entity_poly.pdbx_seq_one_letter_code
_entity_poly.pdbx_strand_id
1 'polypeptide(L)' 'MALYGMLVSRTSIKSDGDLFFELFRYKLPHIANICPEMIQSVDLVAGQWGAVGSVIRWNYSIGAYVRASTCILNFTCK' A
#
# COMPACT_ATOMS: atom_id res chain seq x y z
N MET A 1 27.66 3.27 -9.84
CA MET A 1 26.74 2.25 -10.39
C MET A 1 25.37 2.51 -9.80
N ALA A 2 24.37 2.88 -10.60
CA ALA A 2 23.03 3.17 -10.10
C ALA A 2 22.10 2.00 -10.44
N LEU A 3 21.71 1.20 -9.44
CA LEU A 3 20.63 0.23 -9.53
C LEU A 3 19.31 0.96 -9.30
N TYR A 4 18.82 1.67 -10.32
CA TYR A 4 17.46 2.19 -10.31
C TYR A 4 16.69 1.55 -11.47
N GLY A 5 15.51 1.04 -11.18
CA GLY A 5 14.59 0.47 -12.16
C GLY A 5 13.18 0.87 -11.77
N MET A 6 12.39 1.32 -12.75
CA MET A 6 10.98 1.67 -12.56
C MET A 6 10.15 0.62 -13.27
N LEU A 7 9.29 -0.07 -12.53
CA LEU A 7 8.31 -1.01 -13.08
C LEU A 7 6.92 -0.40 -12.89
N VAL A 8 6.18 -0.29 -13.98
CA VAL A 8 4.81 0.27 -14.00
C VAL A 8 3.88 -0.78 -14.57
N SER A 9 2.84 -1.12 -13.83
CA SER A 9 1.75 -1.98 -14.29
C SER A 9 0.44 -1.20 -14.22
N ARG A 10 -0.45 -1.43 -15.19
CA ARG A 10 -1.79 -0.85 -15.23
C ARG A 10 -2.79 -1.98 -15.40
N THR A 11 -3.82 -1.98 -14.57
CA THR A 11 -4.91 -2.95 -14.64
C THR A 11 -6.23 -2.20 -14.50
N SER A 12 -7.20 -2.55 -15.33
CA SER A 12 -8.55 -2.00 -15.27
C SER A 12 -9.31 -2.65 -14.11
N ILE A 13 -9.73 -1.85 -13.13
CA ILE A 13 -10.67 -2.27 -12.10
C ILE A 13 -12.11 -2.03 -12.59
N LYS A 14 -13.03 -2.92 -12.23
CA LYS A 14 -14.48 -2.73 -12.47
C LYS A 14 -15.16 -1.86 -11.40
N SER A 15 -14.45 -1.61 -10.31
CA SER A 15 -14.93 -0.85 -9.15
C SER A 15 -14.68 0.65 -9.33
N ASP A 16 -15.37 1.45 -8.51
CA ASP A 16 -15.20 2.89 -8.46
C ASP A 16 -13.77 3.29 -8.05
N GLY A 17 -13.17 4.22 -8.82
CA GLY A 17 -11.78 4.65 -8.63
C GLY A 17 -11.59 5.54 -7.41
N ASP A 18 -12.59 6.36 -7.07
CA ASP A 18 -12.55 7.23 -5.90
C ASP A 18 -12.62 6.39 -4.62
N LEU A 19 -13.49 5.37 -4.58
CA LEU A 19 -13.55 4.43 -3.47
C LEU A 19 -12.22 3.70 -3.27
N PHE A 20 -11.57 3.26 -4.37
CA PHE A 20 -10.26 2.61 -4.28
C PHE A 20 -9.21 3.56 -3.72
N PHE A 21 -9.18 4.81 -4.21
CA PHE A 21 -8.26 5.82 -3.70
C PHE A 21 -8.49 6.13 -2.22
N GLU A 22 -9.74 6.28 -1.79
CA GLU A 22 -10.10 6.53 -0.39
C GLU A 22 -9.70 5.36 0.52
N LEU A 23 -9.89 4.12 0.05
CA LEU A 23 -9.51 2.91 0.77
C LEU A 23 -8.00 2.86 1.03
N PHE A 24 -7.19 3.15 0.00
CA PHE A 24 -5.73 3.21 0.09
C PHE A 24 -5.23 4.41 0.88
N ARG A 25 -6.04 5.46 1.04
CA ARG A 25 -5.66 6.67 1.77
C ARG A 25 -5.98 6.55 3.27
N TYR A 26 -7.20 6.17 3.63
CA TYR A 26 -7.69 6.22 5.01
C TYR A 26 -7.86 4.85 5.66
N LYS A 27 -8.06 3.79 4.89
CA LYS A 27 -8.47 2.47 5.39
C LYS A 27 -7.49 1.36 5.01
N LEU A 28 -6.19 1.64 5.07
CA LEU A 28 -5.16 0.64 4.76
C LEU A 28 -5.19 -0.61 5.66
N PRO A 29 -5.50 -0.54 6.97
CA PRO A 29 -5.67 -1.75 7.78
C PRO A 29 -6.81 -2.64 7.28
N HIS A 30 -7.82 -2.07 6.62
CA HIS A 30 -8.93 -2.81 6.06
C HIS A 30 -8.51 -3.60 4.80
N ILE A 31 -7.50 -3.15 4.07
CA ILE A 31 -6.93 -3.89 2.92
C ILE A 31 -6.33 -5.22 3.36
N ALA A 32 -5.68 -5.29 4.52
CA ALA A 32 -5.20 -6.57 5.07
C ALA A 32 -6.35 -7.56 5.31
N ASN A 33 -7.54 -7.07 5.66
CA ASN A 33 -8.72 -7.91 5.84
C ASN A 33 -9.36 -8.36 4.51
N ILE A 34 -9.18 -7.60 3.42
CA ILE A 34 -9.69 -7.95 2.09
C ILE A 34 -8.86 -9.09 1.48
N CYS A 35 -7.55 -9.09 1.70
CA CYS A 35 -6.63 -10.08 1.15
C CYS A 35 -5.63 -10.57 2.21
N PRO A 36 -6.08 -11.32 3.22
CA PRO A 36 -5.23 -11.76 4.33
C PRO A 36 -4.13 -12.75 3.89
N GLU A 37 -4.34 -13.44 2.77
CA GLU A 37 -3.37 -14.39 2.21
C GLU A 37 -2.11 -13.68 1.67
N MET A 38 -2.29 -12.52 1.03
CA MET A 38 -1.18 -11.72 0.52
C MET A 38 -0.68 -10.71 1.56
N ILE A 39 -1.57 -10.05 2.29
CA ILE A 39 -1.23 -8.96 3.21
C ILE A 39 -1.69 -9.35 4.61
N GLN A 40 -0.74 -9.64 5.50
CA GLN A 40 -1.02 -10.09 6.85
C GLN A 40 -1.39 -8.92 7.77
N SER A 41 -0.65 -7.82 7.68
CA SER A 41 -0.91 -6.64 8.51
C SER A 41 -0.30 -5.37 7.90
N VAL A 42 -0.88 -4.23 8.28
CA VAL A 42 -0.39 -2.91 7.89
C VAL A 42 -0.28 -2.07 9.15
N ASP A 43 0.95 -1.63 9.46
CA ASP A 43 1.28 -0.87 10.65
C ASP A 43 1.68 0.56 10.28
N LEU A 44 1.17 1.54 11.01
CA LEU A 44 1.60 2.93 10.87
C LEU A 44 2.85 3.15 11.73
N VAL A 45 3.97 3.46 11.08
CA VAL A 45 5.25 3.70 11.77
C VAL A 45 5.40 5.16 12.17
N ALA A 46 5.01 6.08 11.27
CA ALA A 46 5.07 7.51 11.52
C ALA A 46 4.00 8.26 10.74
N GLY A 47 3.49 9.35 11.31
CA GLY A 47 2.46 10.19 10.69
C GLY A 47 1.04 9.83 11.10
N GLN A 48 0.09 10.09 10.21
CA GLN A 48 -1.35 9.84 10.39
C GLN A 48 -1.91 9.17 9.12
N TRP A 49 -2.94 8.32 9.27
CA TRP A 49 -3.62 7.73 8.12
C TRP A 49 -4.17 8.83 7.19
N GLY A 50 -3.85 8.73 5.90
CA GLY A 50 -4.29 9.69 4.88
C GLY A 50 -3.50 11.00 4.78
N ALA A 51 -2.48 11.21 5.62
CA ALA A 51 -1.55 12.34 5.50
C ALA A 51 -0.40 12.04 4.54
N VAL A 52 -0.03 13.03 3.72
CA VAL A 52 1.14 12.95 2.84
C VAL A 52 2.41 12.93 3.70
N GLY A 53 3.32 12.00 3.40
CA GLY A 53 4.55 11.81 4.18
C GLY A 53 4.43 10.80 5.33
N SER A 54 3.26 10.18 5.52
CA SER A 54 3.12 9.09 6.49
C SER A 54 3.91 7.86 6.07
N VAL A 55 4.57 7.23 7.05
CA VAL A 55 5.40 6.04 6.87
C VAL A 55 4.59 4.82 7.30
N ILE A 56 4.32 3.95 6.35
CA ILE A 56 3.49 2.75 6.53
C ILE A 56 4.36 1.53 6.30
N ARG A 57 4.30 0.58 7.24
CA ARG A 57 4.93 -0.72 7.12
C ARG A 57 3.88 -1.74 6.69
N TRP A 58 4.21 -2.46 5.63
CA TRP A 58 3.39 -3.53 5.07
C TRP A 58 4.05 -4.85 5.37
N ASN A 59 3.31 -5.75 6.01
CA ASN A 59 3.72 -7.15 6.18
C ASN A 59 2.91 -8.00 5.20
N TYR A 60 3.59 -8.59 4.23
CA TYR A 60 2.98 -9.34 3.14
C TYR A 60 3.75 -10.62 2.86
N SER A 61 3.03 -11.63 2.39
CA SER A 61 3.59 -12.91 1.96
C SER A 61 3.66 -12.96 0.44
N ILE A 62 4.83 -13.28 -0.12
CA ILE A 62 4.94 -13.68 -1.52
C ILE A 62 5.33 -15.16 -1.53
N GLY A 63 4.36 -16.01 -1.87
CA GLY A 63 4.52 -17.47 -1.76
C GLY A 63 4.76 -17.88 -0.30
N ALA A 64 5.84 -18.61 -0.05
CA ALA A 64 6.20 -19.08 1.29
C ALA A 64 7.00 -18.05 2.13
N TYR A 65 7.40 -16.92 1.55
CA TYR A 65 8.28 -15.96 2.21
C TYR A 65 7.49 -14.75 2.73
N VAL A 66 7.57 -14.52 4.04
CA VAL A 66 7.06 -13.31 4.69
C VAL A 66 8.05 -12.19 4.49
N ARG A 67 7.57 -11.04 4.01
CA ARG A 67 8.37 -9.85 3.78
C ARG A 67 7.72 -8.64 4.44
N ALA A 68 8.56 -7.71 4.86
CA ALA A 68 8.13 -6.41 5.33
C ALA A 68 8.71 -5.33 4.42
N SER A 69 7.86 -4.44 3.91
CA SER A 69 8.31 -3.26 3.16
C SER A 69 7.78 -2.00 3.81
N THR A 70 8.63 -0.98 3.90
CA THR A 70 8.23 0.34 4.37
C THR A 70 8.02 1.24 3.17
N CYS A 71 6.85 1.86 3.09
CA CYS A 71 6.47 2.77 2.03
C CYS A 71 6.09 4.12 2.62
N ILE A 72 6.48 5.19 1.94
CA ILE A 72 6.07 6.56 2.28
C ILE A 72 4.85 6.89 1.43
N LEU A 73 3.76 7.28 2.07
CA LEU A 73 2.53 7.66 1.39
C LEU A 73 2.74 9.00 0.66
N ASN A 74 2.91 8.93 -0.67
CA ASN A 74 3.03 10.10 -1.55
C ASN A 74 1.83 10.20 -2.48
N PHE A 75 0.61 10.22 -1.94
CA PHE A 75 -0.59 10.51 -2.72
C PHE A 75 -0.78 12.02 -2.86
N THR A 76 -0.03 12.64 -3.78
CA THR A 76 -0.38 13.96 -4.31
C THR A 76 -1.38 13.76 -5.45
N CYS A 77 -2.66 14.06 -5.19
CA CYS A 77 -3.63 14.24 -6.28
C CYS A 77 -3.16 15.47 -7.07
N LYS A 78 -2.99 15.31 -8.39
CA LYS A 78 -2.65 16.39 -9.32
C LYS A 78 -3.82 16.61 -10.24
#